data_AF-A0A8T5T4A4-F1
#
_entry.id   AF-A0A8T5T4A4-F1
#
_cell.length_a   1.000
_cell.length_b   1.000
_cell.length_c   1.000
_cell.angle_alpha   90.00
_cell.angle_beta   90.00
_cell.angle_gamma   90.00
#
_symmetry.space_group_name_H-M   'P 1'
#
loop_
_entity.id
_entity.type
_entity.pdbx_description
1 polymer ?
#
loop_
_entity_poly.entity_id
_entity_poly.type
_entity_poly.pdbx_seq_one_letter_code
_entity_poly.pdbx_strand_id
1 'polypeptide(L)' 'MFRTYEQICLDKLKEVGRSTAAQWAIAMGYTNPNALRKVIRRILTHTPEKMEIHGVKIPRFYEAV' A
#
# COMPACT_ATOMS: atom_id res chain seq x y z
N MET A 1 -21.92 4.99 -0.78
CA MET A 1 -20.88 4.62 -1.75
C MET A 1 -19.96 3.61 -1.06
N PHE A 2 -19.81 2.40 -1.58
CA PHE A 2 -18.95 1.38 -0.96
C PHE A 2 -17.48 1.76 -1.17
N ARG A 3 -16.67 1.78 -0.11
CA ARG A 3 -15.22 1.93 -0.26
C ARG A 3 -14.66 0.66 -0.90
N THR A 4 -13.84 0.82 -1.92
CA THR A 4 -13.13 -0.32 -2.51
C THR A 4 -12.06 -0.82 -1.55
N TYR A 5 -11.67 -2.08 -1.68
CA TYR A 5 -10.62 -2.64 -0.84
C TYR A 5 -9.29 -1.90 -1.03
N GLU A 6 -9.00 -1.44 -2.26
CA GLU A 6 -7.85 -0.59 -2.56
C GLU A 6 -7.90 0.74 -1.78
N GLN A 7 -9.08 1.37 -1.65
CA GLN A 7 -9.24 2.60 -0.86
C GLN A 7 -8.99 2.37 0.63
N ILE A 8 -9.51 1.27 1.20
CA ILE A 8 -9.24 0.92 2.61
C ILE A 8 -7.74 0.75 2.85
N CYS A 9 -7.05 0.09 1.92
CA CYS A 9 -5.60 -0.09 2.02
C CYS A 9 -4.88 1.27 1.95
N LEU A 10 -5.26 2.15 1.01
CA LEU A 10 -4.67 3.50 0.87
C LEU A 10 -4.93 4.38 2.09
N ASP A 11 -6.16 4.35 2.63
CA ASP A 11 -6.52 5.05 3.88
C ASP A 11 -5.61 4.57 5.01
N LYS A 12 -5.39 3.25 5.13
CA LYS A 12 -4.49 2.71 6.14
C LYS A 12 -3.05 3.12 5.92
N LEU A 13 -2.58 3.14 4.67
CA LEU A 13 -1.24 3.61 4.31
C LEU A 13 -1.06 5.08 4.69
N LYS A 14 -2.10 5.91 4.51
CA LYS A 14 -2.11 7.31 4.92
C LYS A 14 -2.04 7.47 6.44
N GLU A 15 -2.71 6.61 7.20
CA GLU A 15 -2.62 6.58 8.67
C GLU A 15 -1.23 6.19 9.19
N VAL A 16 -0.59 5.17 8.60
CA VAL A 16 0.75 4.72 9.04
C VAL A 16 1.89 5.54 8.44
N GLY A 17 1.61 6.33 7.41
CA GLY A 17 2.60 7.07 6.66
C GLY A 17 3.53 6.15 5.86
N ARG A 18 4.66 6.71 5.42
CA ARG A 18 5.62 6.02 4.57
C ARG A 18 6.09 4.68 5.15
N SER A 19 5.73 3.59 4.48
CA SER A 19 5.91 2.23 4.98
C SER A 19 6.33 1.26 3.88
N THR A 20 7.06 0.20 4.24
CA THR A 20 7.31 -0.92 3.31
C THR A 20 6.03 -1.74 3.11
N ALA A 21 5.94 -2.51 2.02
CA ALA A 21 4.80 -3.40 1.78
C ALA A 21 4.55 -4.39 2.95
N ALA A 22 5.63 -4.85 3.61
CA ALA A 22 5.53 -5.72 4.76
C ALA A 22 4.93 -5.01 5.98
N GLN A 23 5.43 -3.81 6.31
CA GLN A 23 4.89 -3.00 7.41
C GLN A 23 3.43 -2.62 7.18
N TRP A 24 3.09 -2.25 5.95
CA TRP A 24 1.73 -1.95 5.56
C TRP A 24 0.80 -3.17 5.69
N ALA A 25 1.27 -4.36 5.27
CA ALA A 25 0.51 -5.60 5.45
C ALA A 25 0.26 -5.92 6.93
N ILE A 26 1.29 -5.76 7.78
CA ILE A 26 1.17 -5.96 9.23
C ILE A 26 0.18 -4.96 9.84
N ALA A 27 0.23 -3.69 9.44
CA ALA A 27 -0.69 -2.65 9.90
C ALA A 27 -2.15 -2.90 9.49
N MET A 28 -2.35 -3.63 8.39
CA MET A 28 -3.66 -4.13 7.94
C MET A 28 -4.11 -5.40 8.67
N GLY A 29 -3.29 -5.95 9.59
CA GLY A 29 -3.58 -7.17 10.34
C GLY A 29 -3.19 -8.47 9.63
N TYR A 30 -2.45 -8.41 8.52
CA TYR A 30 -1.96 -9.61 7.84
C TYR A 30 -0.73 -10.20 8.52
N THR A 31 -0.72 -11.53 8.65
CA THR A 31 0.46 -12.30 9.08
C THR A 31 1.49 -12.46 7.96
N ASN A 32 1.05 -12.41 6.70
CA ASN A 32 1.93 -12.54 5.53
C ASN A 32 2.35 -11.16 5.00
N PRO A 33 3.66 -10.83 4.98
CA PRO A 33 4.17 -9.55 4.49
C PRO A 33 3.93 -9.31 2.99
N ASN A 34 3.59 -10.36 2.23
CA ASN A 34 3.28 -10.27 0.80
C ASN A 34 1.78 -10.17 0.49
N ALA A 35 0.91 -10.12 1.50
CA ALA A 35 -0.55 -10.12 1.31
C ALA A 35 -1.02 -8.97 0.41
N LEU A 36 -0.38 -7.80 0.51
CA LEU A 36 -0.74 -6.61 -0.25
C LEU A 36 -0.13 -6.55 -1.66
N ARG A 37 0.66 -7.55 -2.09
CA ARG A 37 1.32 -7.53 -3.41
C ARG A 37 0.35 -7.36 -4.57
N LYS A 38 -0.81 -8.02 -4.52
CA LYS A 38 -1.86 -7.90 -5.55
C LYS A 38 -2.51 -6.51 -5.53
N VAL A 39 -2.76 -5.96 -4.34
CA VAL A 39 -3.36 -4.63 -4.14
C VAL A 39 -2.42 -3.55 -4.66
N ILE A 40 -1.15 -3.59 -4.26
CA ILE A 40 -0.10 -2.69 -4.74
C ILE A 40 -0.05 -2.68 -6.27
N ARG A 41 -0.06 -3.87 -6.90
CA ARG A 41 -0.06 -3.97 -8.36
C ARG A 41 -1.30 -3.30 -8.97
N ARG A 42 -2.50 -3.57 -8.43
CA ARG A 42 -3.73 -2.95 -8.92
C ARG A 42 -3.73 -1.43 -8.79
N ILE A 43 -3.29 -0.90 -7.65
CA ILE A 43 -3.18 0.54 -7.42
C ILE A 43 -2.23 1.15 -8.45
N LEU A 44 -1.04 0.57 -8.65
CA LEU A 44 -0.09 1.07 -9.64
C LEU A 44 -0.58 0.97 -11.10
N THR A 45 -1.48 0.03 -11.40
CA THR A 45 -2.04 -0.13 -12.75
C THR A 45 -3.22 0.79 -13.00
N HIS A 46 -4.11 0.98 -12.02
CA HIS A 46 -5.39 1.67 -12.21
C HIS A 46 -5.44 3.08 -11.64
N THR A 47 -4.69 3.34 -10.57
CA THR A 47 -4.67 4.63 -9.86
C THR A 47 -3.25 4.95 -9.35
N PRO A 48 -2.23 5.01 -10.25
CA PRO A 48 -0.85 5.26 -9.84
C PRO A 48 -0.67 6.60 -9.13
N GLU A 49 -1.54 7.58 -9.40
CA GLU A 49 -1.52 8.92 -8.81
C GLU A 49 -1.79 8.95 -7.30
N LYS A 50 -2.33 7.86 -6.72
CA LYS A 50 -2.70 7.79 -5.29
C LYS A 50 -1.60 7.21 -4.40
N MET A 51 -0.47 6.82 -4.99
CA MET A 51 0.60 6.16 -4.24
C MET A 51 1.97 6.51 -4.80
N GLU A 52 2.80 7.11 -3.96
CA GLU A 52 4.20 7.35 -4.25
C GLU A 52 5.06 6.15 -3.83
N ILE A 53 6.07 5.86 -4.63
CA ILE A 53 7.08 4.84 -4.35
C ILE A 53 8.40 5.56 -4.11
N HIS A 54 8.98 5.33 -2.94
CA HIS A 54 10.30 5.87 -2.61
C HIS A 54 11.35 4.76 -2.47
N GLY A 55 12.55 5.07 -2.95
CA GLY A 55 13.70 4.19 -2.90
C GLY A 55 13.89 3.37 -4.18
N VAL A 56 15.13 3.36 -4.67
CA VAL A 56 15.52 2.63 -5.89
C VAL A 56 15.89 1.17 -5.58
N LYS A 57 16.28 0.88 -4.33
CA LYS A 57 16.67 -0.46 -3.84
C LYS A 57 15.57 -1.09 -2.98
N ILE A 58 15.48 -2.42 -3.01
CA ILE A 58 14.54 -3.21 -2.20
C ILE A 58 14.99 -3.17 -0.72
N PRO A 59 14.08 -3.00 0.25
CA PRO A 59 12.63 -2.85 0.09
C PRO A 59 12.21 -1.43 -0.33
N ARG A 60 11.23 -1.35 -1.24
CA ARG A 60 10.59 -0.09 -1.63
C ARG A 60 9.66 0.40 -0.51
N PHE A 61 9.62 1.71 -0.31
CA PHE A 61 8.68 2.37 0.58
C PHE A 61 7.51 2.91 -0.24
N TYR A 62 6.31 2.84 0.34
CA TYR A 62 5.07 3.30 -0.25
C TYR A 62 4.47 4.37 0.65
N GLU A 63 3.90 5.39 0.04
CA GLU A 63 3.20 6.49 0.73
C GLU A 63 1.93 6.83 -0.06
N ALA A 64 0.81 7.06 0.65
CA ALA A 64 -0.45 7.43 0.02
C ALA A 64 -0.52 8.95 -0.16
N VAL A 65 -1.00 9.39 -1.34
CA VAL A 65 -1.18 10.80 -1.71
C VAL A 65 -2.65 11.20 -1.59
#